data_AF-A0A946PWA8-F1
#
_entry.id   AF-A0A946PWA8-F1
#
_cell.length_a   1.000
_cell.length_b   1.000
_cell.length_c   1.000
_cell.angle_alpha   90.00
_cell.angle_beta   90.00
_cell.angle_gamma   90.00
#
_symmetry.space_group_name_H-M   'P 1'
#
loop_
_entity.id
_entity.type
_entity.pdbx_description
1 polymer ?
#
loop_
_entity_poly.entity_id
_entity_poly.type
_entity_poly.pdbx_seq_one_letter_code
_entity_poly.pdbx_strand_id
1 'polypeptide(L)' 'MKSLYLENKTLSYKENHPKPAQADDALIRVRLAGISGTDLEMVKLLLIGE' A
#
# COMPACT_ATOMS: atom_id res chain seq x y z
N MET A 1 9.62 1.10 -8.63
CA MET A 1 9.02 -0.22 -8.34
C MET A 1 7.51 -0.10 -8.41
N LYS A 2 6.81 -1.20 -8.71
CA LYS A 2 5.35 -1.19 -8.74
C LYS A 2 4.78 -1.26 -7.32
N SER A 3 3.70 -0.55 -7.05
CA SER A 3 3.06 -0.50 -5.73
C SER A 3 1.56 -0.35 -5.84
N LEU A 4 0.83 -0.95 -4.90
CA LEU A 4 -0.55 -0.60 -4.61
C LEU A 4 -0.54 0.54 -3.59
N TYR A 5 -1.20 1.65 -3.91
CA TYR A 5 -1.10 2.90 -3.15
C TYR A 5 -2.49 3.45 -2.85
N LEU A 6 -2.84 3.53 -1.56
CA LEU A 6 -4.10 4.08 -1.08
C LEU A 6 -3.87 5.49 -0.56
N GLU A 7 -4.53 6.48 -1.16
CA GLU A 7 -4.48 7.88 -0.74
C GLU A 7 -5.78 8.56 -1.13
N ASN A 8 -6.29 9.45 -0.29
CA ASN A 8 -7.53 10.19 -0.55
C ASN A 8 -8.66 9.26 -1.02
N LYS A 9 -8.86 8.15 -0.32
CA LYS A 9 -9.93 7.17 -0.60
C LYS A 9 -9.79 6.45 -1.94
N THR A 10 -8.66 6.62 -2.62
CA THR A 10 -8.40 6.08 -3.96
C THR A 10 -7.28 5.07 -3.90
N LEU A 11 -7.61 3.83 -4.24
CA LEU A 11 -6.61 2.78 -4.43
C LEU A 11 -6.08 2.87 -5.86
N SER A 12 -4.77 3.09 -6.00
CA SER A 12 -4.09 3.27 -7.28
C SER A 12 -2.96 2.27 -7.44
N TYR A 13 -2.73 1.83 -8.68
CA TYR A 13 -1.55 1.06 -9.03
C TYR A 13 -0.50 2.01 -9.63
N LYS A 14 0.61 2.20 -8.91
CA LYS A 14 1.72 3.05 -9.38
C LYS A 14 2.84 2.16 -9.91
N GLU A 15 3.30 2.41 -11.13
CA GLU A 15 4.37 1.60 -11.74
C GLU A 15 5.78 2.06 -11.32
N ASN A 16 5.94 3.34 -11.02
CA ASN A 16 7.23 4.00 -10.80
C ASN A 16 7.39 4.57 -9.37
N HIS A 17 6.95 3.84 -8.36
CA HIS A 17 7.14 4.23 -6.96
C HIS A 17 8.64 4.14 -6.57
N PRO A 18 9.20 5.09 -5.81
CA PRO A 18 10.60 5.04 -5.39
C PRO A 18 10.91 3.77 -4.59
N LYS A 19 12.12 3.24 -4.74
CA LYS A 19 12.59 2.10 -3.95
C LYS A 19 12.98 2.62 -2.55
N PRO A 20 12.48 2.02 -1.45
CA PRO A 20 12.86 2.43 -0.11
C PRO A 20 14.34 2.11 0.17
N ALA A 21 15.00 2.97 0.96
CA ALA A 21 16.38 2.82 1.41
C ALA A 21 16.55 3.44 2.80
N GLN A 22 16.78 2.60 3.80
CA GLN A 22 17.14 2.98 5.17
C GLN A 22 18.35 2.14 5.60
N ALA A 23 19.33 2.77 6.26
CA ALA A 23 20.65 2.18 6.50
C ALA A 23 20.59 0.95 7.43
N ASP A 24 19.71 0.98 8.42
CA ASP A 24 19.62 -0.05 9.46
C ASP A 24 18.46 -1.04 9.24
N ASP A 25 17.74 -0.91 8.12
CA ASP A 25 16.58 -1.75 7.81
C ASP A 25 16.90 -2.82 6.77
N ALA A 26 16.34 -4.01 6.96
CA ALA A 26 16.38 -5.06 5.95
C ALA A 26 15.41 -4.73 4.80
N LEU A 27 15.93 -4.67 3.57
CA LEU A 27 15.10 -4.50 2.39
C LEU A 27 14.47 -5.83 1.96
N ILE A 28 13.15 -5.96 2.11
CA ILE A 28 12.41 -7.18 1.76
C ILE A 28 11.79 -7.08 0.37
N ARG A 29 11.93 -8.16 -0.42
CA ARG A 29 11.21 -8.32 -1.69
C ARG A 29 9.89 -9.05 -1.47
N VAL A 30 8.78 -8.35 -1.69
CA VAL A 30 7.45 -8.95 -1.70
C VAL A 30 7.32 -9.93 -2.87
N ARG A 31 6.89 -11.17 -2.59
CA ARG A 31 6.58 -12.20 -3.59
C ARG A 31 5.09 -12.42 -3.73
N LEU A 32 4.39 -12.46 -2.61
CA LEU A 32 2.95 -12.57 -2.48
C LEU A 32 2.50 -11.64 -1.35
N ALA A 33 1.30 -11.10 -1.46
CA ALA A 33 0.63 -10.35 -0.41
C ALA A 33 -0.82 -10.83 -0.34
N GLY A 34 -1.26 -11.26 0.84
CA GLY A 34 -2.65 -11.65 1.07
C GLY A 34 -3.54 -10.43 1.16
N ILE A 35 -4.79 -10.56 0.72
CA ILE A 35 -5.84 -9.57 0.94
C ILE A 35 -6.80 -10.15 1.97
N SER A 36 -7.15 -9.33 2.95
CA SER A 36 -8.02 -9.67 4.07
C SER A 36 -9.22 -8.72 4.14
N GLY A 37 -10.21 -9.06 4.96
CA GLY A 37 -11.36 -8.18 5.21
C GLY A 37 -10.93 -6.81 5.75
N THR A 38 -9.88 -6.75 6.56
CA THR A 38 -9.32 -5.50 7.11
C THR A 38 -8.85 -4.56 6.02
N ASP A 39 -8.30 -5.06 4.91
CA ASP A 39 -7.85 -4.22 3.79
C ASP A 39 -9.04 -3.52 3.10
N LEU A 40 -10.18 -4.22 3.00
CA LEU A 40 -11.42 -3.63 2.48
C LEU A 40 -11.96 -2.57 3.43
N GLU A 41 -11.92 -2.83 4.73
CA GLU A 41 -12.31 -1.84 5.73
C GLU A 41 -11.37 -0.63 5.75
N MET A 42 -10.06 -0.78 5.50
CA MET A 42 -9.16 0.38 5.34
C MET A 42 -9.55 1.28 4.16
N VAL A 43 -9.95 0.69 3.03
CA VAL A 43 -10.45 1.45 1.87
C VAL A 43 -11.76 2.17 2.21
N LYS A 44 -12.67 1.51 2.95
CA LYS A 44 -13.96 2.07 3.36
C LYS A 44 -13.87 3.11 4.49
N LEU A 45 -13.01 2.92 5.48
CA LEU A 45 -12.85 3.84 6.61
C LEU A 45 -12.27 5.18 6.15
N LEU A 46 -11.41 5.17 5.14
CA LEU A 46 -11.06 6.39 4.42
C LEU A 46 -12.31 7.01 3.75
N LEU A 47 -13.23 6.22 3.18
CA LEU A 47 -14.48 6.71 2.56
C LEU A 47 -15.47 7.31 3.56
N ILE A 48 -15.51 6.84 4.80
CA ILE A 48 -16.34 7.37 5.89
C ILE A 48 -15.57 8.51 6.58
N GLY A 49 -15.39 9.61 5.85
CA GLY A 49 -14.97 10.86 6.47
C GLY A 49 -16.20 11.57 7.01
N GLU A 50 -16.37 11.55 8.32
CA GLU A 50 -16.66 12.80 9.04
C GLU A 50 -15.43 13.71 8.97
#